data_AF-A0A0T5Z7G3-F1
#
_entry.id   AF-A0A0T5Z7G3-F1
#
_cell.length_a   1.000
_cell.length_b   1.000
_cell.length_c   1.000
_cell.angle_alpha   90.00
_cell.angle_beta   90.00
_cell.angle_gamma   90.00
#
_symmetry.space_group_name_H-M   'P 1'
#
loop_
_entity.id
_entity.type
_entity.pdbx_description
1 polymer ?
#
loop_
_entity_poly.entity_id
_entity_poly.type
_entity_poly.pdbx_seq_one_letter_code
_entity_poly.pdbx_strand_id
1 'polypeptide(L)' 'MSNVVLAVVAHPDDEILGCGGALARHVAEGDRVHILILG' A
#
# COMPACT_ATOMS: atom_id res chain seq x y z
N MET A 1 -0.71 -17.55 -6.21
CA MET A 1 -0.01 -17.27 -4.93
C MET A 1 -0.27 -15.81 -4.62
N SER A 2 -0.80 -15.49 -3.44
CA SER A 2 -1.00 -14.10 -3.01
C SER A 2 0.34 -13.50 -2.56
N ASN A 3 0.75 -12.37 -3.13
CA ASN A 3 1.94 -11.66 -2.68
C ASN A 3 1.64 -10.90 -1.38
N VAL A 4 2.72 -10.45 -0.72
CA VAL A 4 2.65 -9.51 0.39
C VAL A 4 3.33 -8.23 -0.05
N VAL A 5 2.60 -7.12 0.02
CA VAL A 5 3.06 -5.79 -0.38
C VAL A 5 3.10 -4.90 0.87
N LEU A 6 4.24 -4.24 1.09
CA LEU A 6 4.42 -3.26 2.16
C LEU A 6 4.69 -1.88 1.56
N ALA A 7 3.79 -0.93 1.80
CA ALA A 7 4.05 0.49 1.56
C ALA A 7 4.68 1.10 2.81
N VAL A 8 5.84 1.74 2.65
CA VAL A 8 6.49 2.52 3.71
C VAL A 8 6.42 3.98 3.32
N VAL A 9 5.75 4.79 4.12
CA VAL A 9 5.49 6.20 3.83
C VAL A 9 5.81 7.08 5.03
N ALA A 10 6.15 8.35 4.76
CA ALA A 10 6.60 9.26 5.80
C ALA A 10 5.41 9.75 6.64
N HIS A 11 4.45 10.42 6.00
CA HIS A 11 3.32 11.05 6.68
C HIS A 11 2.02 10.29 6.40
N PRO A 12 0.98 10.48 7.24
CA PRO A 12 -0.38 10.12 6.86
C PRO A 12 -0.75 10.76 5.52
N ASP A 13 -1.47 10.02 4.68
CA ASP A 13 -1.97 10.40 3.35
C ASP A 13 -0.97 10.20 2.19
N ASP A 14 0.33 10.06 2.45
CA ASP A 14 1.34 9.78 1.41
C ASP A 14 1.06 8.46 0.66
N GLU A 15 0.48 7.46 1.35
CA GLU A 15 0.09 6.19 0.74
C GLU A 15 -1.06 6.35 -0.25
N ILE A 16 -1.96 7.31 0.00
CA ILE A 16 -3.11 7.58 -0.86
C ILE A 16 -2.68 8.41 -2.06
N LEU A 17 -1.92 9.48 -1.83
CA LEU A 17 -1.49 10.43 -2.86
C LEU A 17 -0.36 9.88 -3.75
N GLY A 18 0.55 9.07 -3.20
CA GLY A 18 1.72 8.56 -3.91
C GLY A 18 1.45 7.25 -4.65
N CYS A 19 1.02 6.21 -3.94
CA CYS A 19 0.90 4.86 -4.48
C CYS A 19 -0.50 4.23 -4.35
N GLY A 20 -1.52 4.99 -3.94
CA GLY A 20 -2.83 4.47 -3.58
C GLY A 20 -3.50 3.67 -4.69
N GLY A 21 -3.39 4.12 -5.94
CA GLY A 21 -3.90 3.39 -7.10
C GLY A 21 -3.21 2.04 -7.32
N ALA A 22 -1.90 1.96 -7.10
CA ALA A 22 -1.15 0.71 -7.21
C ALA A 22 -1.50 -0.26 -6.07
N LEU A 23 -1.62 0.25 -4.84
CA LEU A 23 -2.05 -0.54 -3.68
C LEU A 23 -3.47 -1.10 -3.86
N ALA A 24 -4.40 -0.27 -4.37
CA ALA A 24 -5.76 -0.71 -4.69
C ALA A 24 -5.78 -1.83 -5.74
N ARG A 25 -4.93 -1.75 -6.77
CA ARG A 25 -4.78 -2.83 -7.75
C ARG A 25 -4.30 -4.12 -7.10
N HIS A 26 -3.27 -4.07 -6.25
CA HIS A 26 -2.78 -5.25 -5.53
C HIS A 26 -3.86 -5.90 -4.67
N VAL A 27 -4.68 -5.11 -3.97
CA VAL A 27 -5.84 -5.63 -3.23
C VAL A 27 -6.84 -6.32 -4.17
N ALA A 28 -7.15 -5.71 -5.32
CA ALA A 28 -8.06 -6.29 -6.31
C ALA A 28 -7.52 -7.59 -6.95
N GLU A 29 -6.21 -7.74 -7.05
CA GLU A 29 -5.53 -8.96 -7.53
C GLU A 29 -5.42 -10.05 -6.43
N GLY A 30 -5.84 -9.74 -5.20
CA GLY A 30 -5.85 -10.68 -4.06
C GLY A 30 -4.54 -10.71 -3.27
N ASP A 31 -3.67 -9.71 -3.44
CA ASP A 31 -2.47 -9.55 -2.63
C ASP A 31 -2.82 -8.96 -1.24
N ARG A 32 -1.98 -9.28 -0.25
CA ARG A 32 -2.10 -8.69 1.09
C ARG A 32 -1.28 -7.42 1.15
N VAL A 33 -1.95 -6.30 1.38
CA VAL A 33 -1.32 -4.98 1.47
C VAL A 33 -1.22 -4.53 2.92
N HIS A 34 -0.04 -4.06 3.31
CA HIS A 34 0.24 -3.42 4.59
C HIS A 34 0.81 -2.03 4.35
N ILE A 35 0.48 -1.09 5.24
CA ILE A 35 0.99 0.28 5.20
C ILE A 35 1.71 0.55 6.53
N LEU A 36 2.95 1.00 6.45
CA LEU A 36 3.75 1.50 7.56
C LEU A 36 3.90 3.01 7.39
N ILE A 37 3.28 3.76 8.29
CA ILE A 37 3.45 5.22 8.40
C ILE A 37 4.53 5.45 9.47
N LEU A 38 5.58 6.19 9.11
CA LEU A 38 6.69 6.46 10.03
C LEU A 38 6.33 7.51 11.09
N GLY A 39 5.51 8.51 10.72
CA GLY A 39 5.19 9.66 11.56
C GLY A 39 6.06 10.86 11.23
#